data_AF-A0A7V7RP84-F1
#
_entry.id   AF-A0A7V7RP84-F1
#
_cell.length_a   1.000
_cell.length_b   1.000
_cell.length_c   1.000
_cell.angle_alpha   90.00
_cell.angle_beta   90.00
_cell.angle_gamma   90.00
#
_symmetry.space_group_name_H-M   'P 1'
#
loop_
_entity.id
_entity.type
_entity.pdbx_description
1 polymer ?
#
loop_
_entity_poly.entity_id
_entity_poly.type
_entity_poly.pdbx_seq_one_letter_code
_entity_poly.pdbx_strand_id
1 'polypeptide(L)' 'MSFETKNGTVYEPVNPILTSLFNTLKKNAPVLDGSRVFEDLVEAYETLDQDLKEEMKCQSA' A
#
# COMPACT_ATOMS: atom_id res chain seq x y z
N MET A 1 -2.74 -0.66 10.98
CA MET A 1 -3.61 0.50 10.69
C MET A 1 -4.16 0.37 9.28
N SER A 2 -5.14 1.19 8.89
CA SER A 2 -5.68 1.23 7.52
C SER A 2 -6.23 2.63 7.21
N PHE A 3 -6.57 2.89 5.94
CA PHE A 3 -7.38 4.02 5.52
C PHE A 3 -8.35 3.61 4.40
N GLU A 4 -9.48 4.31 4.31
CA GLU A 4 -10.52 4.03 3.30
C GLU A 4 -10.25 4.81 2.02
N THR A 5 -10.56 4.18 0.88
CA THR A 5 -10.60 4.78 -0.46
C THR A 5 -11.91 4.39 -1.15
N LYS A 6 -12.22 5.01 -2.29
CA LYS A 6 -13.40 4.64 -3.10
C LYS A 6 -13.35 3.20 -3.62
N ASN A 7 -12.15 2.66 -3.82
CA ASN A 7 -11.95 1.31 -4.34
C ASN A 7 -11.74 0.25 -3.25
N GLY A 8 -11.74 0.66 -1.97
CA GLY A 8 -11.64 -0.24 -0.83
C GLY A 8 -10.69 0.26 0.25
N THR A 9 -10.53 -0.57 1.27
CA THR A 9 -9.66 -0.29 2.41
C THR A 9 -8.22 -0.65 2.09
N VAL A 10 -7.30 0.31 2.24
CA VAL A 10 -5.85 0.09 2.10
C VAL A 10 -5.24 -0.18 3.48
N TYR A 11 -4.56 -1.31 3.61
CA TYR A 11 -3.97 -1.76 4.88
C TYR A 11 -2.51 -1.34 5.01
N GLU A 12 -2.07 -1.11 6.25
CA GLU A 12 -0.68 -0.84 6.59
C GLU A 12 0.21 -2.05 6.22
N PRO A 13 1.43 -1.81 5.70
CA PRO A 13 2.27 -2.88 5.19
C PRO A 13 2.90 -3.65 6.34
N VAL A 14 3.24 -4.91 6.09
CA VAL A 14 4.00 -5.71 7.07
C VAL A 14 5.48 -5.39 6.99
N ASN A 15 5.99 -5.09 5.78
CA ASN A 15 7.38 -4.74 5.59
C ASN A 15 7.60 -3.24 5.89
N PRO A 16 8.51 -2.88 6.82
CA PRO A 16 8.76 -1.49 7.20
C PRO A 16 9.29 -0.60 6.07
N ILE A 17 9.83 -1.18 4.99
CA ILE A 17 10.28 -0.44 3.80
C ILE A 17 9.12 0.34 3.16
N LEU A 18 7.90 -0.22 3.19
CA LEU A 18 6.74 0.40 2.56
C LEU A 18 6.00 1.41 3.43
N THR A 19 6.39 1.57 4.71
CA THR A 19 5.71 2.49 5.65
C THR A 19 5.66 3.93 5.15
N SER A 20 6.74 4.42 4.54
CA SER A 20 6.80 5.79 3.99
C SER A 20 5.83 5.96 2.80
N LEU A 21 5.74 4.95 1.95
CA LEU A 21 4.82 4.94 0.80
C LEU A 21 3.36 4.89 1.28
N PHE A 22 3.04 3.99 2.21
CA PHE A 22 1.71 3.91 2.84
C PHE A 22 1.28 5.26 3.43
N ASN A 23 2.16 5.91 4.20
CA ASN A 23 1.85 7.22 4.79
C ASN A 23 1.65 8.31 3.73
N THR A 24 2.38 8.24 2.62
CA THR A 24 2.21 9.16 1.49
C THR A 24 0.86 8.95 0.82
N LEU A 25 0.46 7.70 0.57
CA LEU A 25 -0.86 7.39 0.01
C LEU A 25 -1.98 7.88 0.94
N LYS A 26 -1.89 7.56 2.23
CA LYS A 26 -2.86 7.99 3.25
C LYS A 26 -3.01 9.52 3.31
N LYS A 27 -1.90 10.26 3.24
CA LYS A 27 -1.90 11.73 3.25
C LYS A 27 -2.58 12.33 2.02
N ASN A 28 -2.45 11.69 0.86
CA ASN A 28 -2.97 12.21 -0.39
C ASN A 28 -4.38 11.67 -0.74
N ALA A 29 -4.84 10.59 -0.10
CA ALA A 29 -6.15 10.01 -0.33
C ALA A 29 -7.30 11.04 -0.28
N PRO A 30 -7.38 11.99 0.67
CA PRO A 30 -8.48 12.96 0.71
C PRO A 30 -8.61 13.85 -0.53
N VAL A 31 -7.53 13.99 -1.32
CA VAL A 31 -7.49 14.87 -2.50
C VAL A 31 -7.47 14.07 -3.81
N LEU A 32 -6.78 12.92 -3.82
CA LEU A 32 -6.51 12.17 -5.05
C LEU A 32 -7.35 10.89 -5.20
N ASP A 33 -8.09 10.48 -4.16
CA ASP A 33 -8.93 9.28 -4.21
C ASP A 33 -10.01 9.35 -5.30
N GLY A 34 -10.12 8.28 -6.09
CA GLY A 34 -10.94 8.18 -7.30
C GLY A 34 -10.28 8.77 -8.55
N SER A 35 -9.02 9.20 -8.47
CA SER A 35 -8.23 9.46 -9.66
C SER A 35 -7.49 8.20 -10.09
N ARG A 36 -7.43 7.96 -11.40
CA ARG A 36 -6.75 6.79 -11.97
C ARG A 36 -5.30 6.66 -11.51
N VAL A 37 -4.57 7.77 -11.43
CA VAL A 37 -3.17 7.76 -10.98
C VAL A 37 -3.04 7.32 -9.53
N PHE A 38 -3.96 7.74 -8.66
CA PHE A 38 -3.94 7.31 -7.27
C PHE A 38 -4.26 5.82 -7.14
N GLU A 39 -5.22 5.33 -7.92
CA GLU A 39 -5.60 3.92 -7.95
C GLU A 39 -4.42 3.04 -8.43
N ASP A 40 -3.76 3.42 -9.52
CA ASP A 40 -2.57 2.72 -10.04
C ASP A 40 -1.43 2.67 -8.98
N LEU A 41 -1.27 3.74 -8.19
CA LEU A 41 -0.28 3.79 -7.12
C LEU A 41 -0.63 2.90 -5.92
N VAL A 42 -1.91 2.80 -5.58
CA VAL A 42 -2.39 1.89 -4.53
C VAL A 42 -2.17 0.45 -4.96
N GLU A 43 -2.52 0.10 -6.20
CA GLU A 43 -2.30 -1.25 -6.75
C GLU A 43 -0.80 -1.64 -6.75
N ALA A 44 0.07 -0.72 -7.18
CA ALA A 44 1.51 -0.94 -7.13
C ALA A 44 2.02 -1.15 -5.69
N TYR A 45 1.51 -0.38 -4.72
CA TYR A 45 1.84 -0.54 -3.32
C TYR A 45 1.40 -1.91 -2.78
N GLU A 46 0.18 -2.35 -3.07
CA GLU A 46 -0.34 -3.65 -2.60
C GLU A 46 0.43 -4.81 -3.22
N THR A 47 0.79 -4.70 -4.49
CA THR A 47 1.66 -5.68 -5.17
C THR A 47 3.02 -5.77 -4.49
N LEU A 48 3.68 -4.64 -4.22
CA LEU A 48 4.97 -4.62 -3.53
C LEU A 48 4.88 -5.20 -2.09
N ASP A 49 3.78 -4.95 -1.37
CA ASP A 49 3.61 -5.51 -0.03
C ASP A 49 3.43 -7.03 -0.08
N GLN A 50 2.77 -7.58 -1.09
CA GLN A 50 2.70 -9.03 -1.31
C GLN A 50 4.07 -9.61 -1.64
N ASP A 51 4.78 -9.05 -2.62
CA ASP A 51 6.10 -9.53 -3.04
C ASP A 51 7.09 -9.53 -1.87
N LEU A 52 7.14 -8.44 -1.10
CA LEU A 52 8.01 -8.33 0.06
C LEU A 52 7.61 -9.28 1.20
N LYS A 53 6.31 -9.56 1.38
CA LYS A 53 5.86 -10.58 2.34
C LYS A 53 6.33 -11.97 1.92
N GLU A 54 6.32 -12.29 0.63
CA GLU A 54 6.83 -13.56 0.12
C GLU A 54 8.35 -13.68 0.31
N GLU A 55 9.12 -12.62 0.03
CA GLU A 55 10.56 -12.60 0.30
C GLU A 55 10.90 -12.82 1.78
N MET A 56 10.17 -12.18 2.69
CA MET A 56 10.36 -12.38 4.14
C MET A 56 10.08 -13.82 4.57
N LYS A 57 9.11 -14.50 3.94
CA LYS A 57 8.82 -15.92 4.20
C LYS A 57 9.89 -16.85 3.65
N CYS A 58 10.45 -16.56 2.47
CA CYS A 58 11.52 -17.37 1.87
C CYS A 58 12.86 -17.22 2.59
N GLN A 59 13.15 -16.08 3.22
CA GLN A 59 14.38 -15.89 4.02
C GLN A 59 14.34 -16.56 5.41
N SER A 60 13.20 -17.12 5.81
CA SER A 60 13.02 -17.80 7.10
C SER A 60 12.94 -19.33 7.00
N ALA A 61 13.27 -19.90 5.83
CA ALA A 61 13.30 -21.34 5.57
C ALA A 61 14.73 -21.92 5.52
#